data_AF-A0A3D4FT29-F1
#
_entry.id   AF-A0A3D4FT29-F1
#
_cell.length_a   1.000
_cell.length_b   1.000
_cell.length_c   1.000
_cell.angle_alpha   90.00
_cell.angle_beta   90.00
_cell.angle_gamma   90.00
#
_symmetry.space_group_name_H-M   'P 1'
#
loop_
_entity.id
_entity.type
_entity.pdbx_description
1 polymer ?
#
loop_
_entity_poly.entity_id
_entity_poly.type
_entity_poly.pdbx_seq_one_letter_code
_entity_poly.pdbx_strand_id
1 'polypeptide(L)'
;MFTKRVHEGTVTKPSWGTLTPALLALFLGWASGAPLYAQDVSVGAGMQTSFIHHQPAEGDSVDNFRLNSLRFYLNGQASDNISFMVNTDINYGGTLFVCPEDGSCGAGFGNQGNEVQILDAVAQIAISDKFNIWFGRHLPPSDRANLHGPFYSHHWAVFSDSLQDGYPFLFQGRQNGATYWGQFGKVKLSAGAYDGSSTGVGNSSTNLMTAGRIQVDFWDPEAGYYLNGTYYGQRNLLAIGLAAQTQAGDVVPAVIGMDGTVIDELTTKTASSFDFLLERMTGNGSAVSLEAEVVRYDGLGGYPTVPGSAYQTLTGGFVLAAYLFPETSGPGQFEILAKYGLATFSQDRNAAYPDFDQKTSEVNFNYILNEFNARVMIFFKKTDYTAVRMDDTQVGVGLQIQM
;
A
#
# COMPACT_ATOMS: atom_id res chain seq x y z
N MET A 1 -54.25 45.54 -2.54
CA MET A 1 -55.11 46.47 -1.79
C MET A 1 -55.64 45.69 -0.58
N PHE A 2 -55.47 46.23 0.64
CA PHE A 2 -55.88 45.72 1.96
C PHE A 2 -55.16 44.45 2.48
N THR A 3 -54.31 44.39 3.52
CA THR A 3 -54.09 45.00 4.87
C THR A 3 -54.68 44.22 6.06
N LYS A 4 -53.79 43.94 7.04
CA LYS A 4 -53.96 43.75 8.51
C LYS A 4 -54.57 42.41 8.99
N ARG A 5 -54.21 41.81 10.13
CA ARG A 5 -53.34 42.16 11.29
C ARG A 5 -53.03 40.88 12.12
N VAL A 6 -51.77 40.72 12.54
CA VAL A 6 -51.23 40.50 13.90
C VAL A 6 -52.00 39.66 14.94
N HIS A 7 -51.34 38.59 15.42
CA HIS A 7 -51.29 38.27 16.86
C HIS A 7 -49.86 37.88 17.28
N GLU A 8 -49.43 38.43 18.40
CA GLU A 8 -48.10 38.35 19.01
C GLU A 8 -47.91 37.01 19.76
N GLY A 9 -46.73 36.42 19.62
CA GLY A 9 -46.24 35.31 20.43
C GLY A 9 -44.78 35.55 20.78
N THR A 10 -44.54 35.82 22.06
CA THR A 10 -43.26 36.09 22.73
C THR A 10 -42.15 35.10 22.40
N VAL A 11 -41.05 35.60 21.82
CA VAL A 11 -39.76 34.87 21.72
C VAL A 11 -38.77 35.52 22.67
N THR A 12 -38.28 34.72 23.61
CA THR A 12 -37.22 35.04 24.57
C THR A 12 -35.87 35.16 23.85
N LYS A 13 -35.15 36.26 24.09
CA LYS A 13 -33.77 36.48 23.62
C LYS A 13 -32.78 35.67 24.46
N PRO A 14 -31.74 35.04 23.86
CA PRO A 14 -30.53 34.71 24.60
C PRO A 14 -29.60 35.93 24.65
N SER A 15 -29.11 36.22 25.86
CA SER A 15 -28.11 37.24 26.14
C SER A 15 -26.75 36.81 25.63
N TRP A 16 -26.12 37.63 24.80
CA TRP A 16 -24.70 37.49 24.44
C TRP A 16 -23.84 38.07 25.56
N GLY A 17 -23.28 37.19 26.38
CA GLY A 17 -22.23 37.51 27.33
C GLY A 17 -20.87 37.52 26.64
N THR A 18 -20.27 38.70 26.56
CA THR A 18 -18.88 38.97 26.21
C THR A 18 -17.92 38.32 27.22
N LEU A 19 -16.96 37.50 26.76
CA LEU A 19 -15.70 37.20 27.47
C LEU A 19 -14.60 36.79 26.46
N THR A 20 -13.74 37.78 26.17
CA THR A 20 -12.27 37.74 25.95
C THR A 20 -11.63 36.89 24.82
N PRO A 21 -10.99 37.53 23.83
CA PRO A 21 -9.98 36.90 22.98
C PRO A 21 -8.59 37.05 23.63
N ALA A 22 -8.18 36.06 24.41
CA ALA A 22 -6.86 36.04 25.04
C ALA A 22 -6.19 34.69 24.82
N LEU A 23 -5.95 34.32 23.56
CA LEU A 23 -5.05 33.19 23.20
C LEU A 23 -4.54 33.24 21.75
N LEU A 24 -4.64 34.40 21.07
CA LEU A 24 -4.21 34.56 19.66
C LEU A 24 -3.08 35.60 19.46
N ALA A 25 -2.31 35.92 20.52
CA ALA A 25 -1.27 36.96 20.48
C ALA A 25 0.07 36.50 21.07
N LEU A 26 0.48 35.24 20.83
CA LEU A 26 1.80 34.74 21.25
C LEU A 26 2.62 34.04 20.14
N PHE A 27 2.24 34.18 18.86
CA PHE A 27 3.02 33.64 17.72
C PHE A 27 3.39 34.68 16.64
N LEU A 28 3.50 35.96 17.00
CA LEU A 28 3.90 37.03 16.06
C LEU A 28 5.12 37.83 16.53
N GLY A 29 6.16 37.10 16.86
CA GLY A 29 7.53 37.55 16.99
C GLY A 29 8.33 36.30 17.31
N TRP A 30 9.10 35.71 16.41
CA TRP A 30 10.23 36.31 15.74
C TRP A 30 10.28 35.86 14.28
N ALA A 31 10.07 36.80 13.35
CA ALA A 31 10.56 36.68 11.98
C ALA A 31 11.82 37.54 11.85
N SER A 32 12.82 37.27 12.68
CA SER A 32 14.19 37.61 12.32
C SER A 32 14.64 36.51 11.37
N GLY A 33 14.87 36.85 10.11
CA GLY A 33 15.43 35.94 9.12
C GLY A 33 16.71 35.33 9.67
N ALA A 34 16.60 34.11 10.19
CA ALA A 34 17.75 33.25 10.32
C ALA A 34 18.26 33.06 8.88
N PRO A 35 19.56 33.28 8.63
CA PRO A 35 20.11 32.91 7.33
C PRO A 35 19.69 31.47 7.09
N LEU A 36 19.24 31.20 5.87
CA LEU A 36 19.05 29.85 5.34
C LEU A 36 20.45 29.20 5.35
N TYR A 37 20.94 28.80 6.52
CA TYR A 37 22.02 27.84 6.62
C TYR A 37 21.52 26.67 5.81
N ALA A 38 22.28 26.28 4.79
CA ALA A 38 21.95 25.12 3.97
C ALA A 38 21.69 23.96 4.92
N GLN A 39 20.42 23.65 5.15
CA GLN A 39 20.05 22.45 5.87
C GLN A 39 20.39 21.30 4.94
N ASP A 40 21.01 20.26 5.47
CA ASP A 40 21.33 19.07 4.69
C ASP A 40 20.01 18.46 4.21
N VAL A 41 19.77 18.60 2.91
CA VAL A 41 18.59 18.09 2.23
C VAL A 41 19.09 17.13 1.16
N SER A 42 18.58 15.91 1.17
CA SER A 42 18.79 14.97 0.07
C SER A 42 17.60 15.01 -0.87
N VAL A 43 17.90 15.03 -2.16
CA VAL A 43 16.92 14.95 -3.25
C VAL A 43 17.24 13.73 -4.07
N GLY A 44 16.23 12.92 -4.33
CA GLY A 44 16.32 11.73 -5.15
C GLY A 44 15.16 11.64 -6.12
N ALA A 45 15.23 10.68 -7.04
CA ALA A 45 14.15 10.40 -7.96
C ALA A 45 14.11 8.92 -8.33
N GLY A 46 12.92 8.41 -8.61
CA GLY A 46 12.70 7.05 -9.06
C GLY A 46 11.73 7.01 -10.24
N MET A 47 11.94 6.09 -11.16
CA MET A 47 11.04 5.84 -12.27
C MET A 47 10.92 4.34 -12.54
N GLN A 48 9.69 3.89 -12.79
CA GLN A 48 9.40 2.59 -13.37
C GLN A 48 8.63 2.78 -14.67
N THR A 49 9.08 2.13 -15.74
CA THR A 49 8.40 2.12 -17.04
C THR A 49 8.37 0.71 -17.60
N SER A 50 7.36 0.38 -18.40
CA SER A 50 7.23 -0.95 -18.99
C SER A 50 6.62 -0.93 -20.38
N PHE A 51 6.95 -1.97 -21.14
CA PHE A 51 6.10 -2.46 -22.23
C PHE A 51 5.33 -3.67 -21.73
N ILE A 52 4.03 -3.76 -22.02
CA ILE A 52 3.18 -4.89 -21.64
C ILE A 52 2.32 -5.29 -22.84
N HIS A 53 2.39 -6.56 -23.22
CA HIS A 53 1.39 -7.26 -24.00
C HIS A 53 0.38 -7.90 -23.04
N HIS A 54 -0.90 -7.57 -23.20
CA HIS A 54 -2.00 -8.06 -22.39
C HIS A 54 -3.00 -8.80 -23.27
N GLN A 55 -3.25 -10.08 -22.98
CA GLN A 55 -4.23 -10.92 -23.66
C GLN A 55 -5.34 -11.32 -22.67
N PRO A 56 -6.55 -10.75 -22.76
CA PRO A 56 -7.69 -11.26 -22.00
C PRO A 56 -8.18 -12.61 -22.56
N ALA A 57 -8.94 -13.37 -21.78
CA ALA A 57 -9.59 -14.60 -22.24
C ALA A 57 -10.56 -14.35 -23.40
N GLU A 58 -11.24 -13.21 -23.39
CA GLU A 58 -12.14 -12.75 -24.44
C GLU A 58 -11.78 -11.32 -24.88
N GLY A 59 -11.86 -11.06 -26.18
CA GLY A 59 -11.49 -9.78 -26.79
C GLY A 59 -10.08 -9.73 -27.37
N ASP A 60 -9.71 -8.56 -27.89
CA ASP A 60 -8.43 -8.33 -28.55
C ASP A 60 -7.28 -8.13 -27.55
N SER A 61 -6.08 -8.57 -27.93
CA SER A 61 -4.85 -8.24 -27.19
C SER A 61 -4.55 -6.74 -27.25
N VAL A 62 -3.92 -6.22 -26.20
CA VAL A 62 -3.48 -4.83 -26.13
C VAL A 62 -1.99 -4.74 -25.79
N ASP A 63 -1.26 -3.97 -26.59
CA ASP A 63 0.15 -3.63 -26.36
C ASP A 63 0.28 -2.20 -25.84
N ASN A 64 0.94 -2.02 -24.70
CA ASN A 64 1.04 -0.71 -24.05
C ASN A 64 2.45 -0.41 -23.55
N PHE A 65 2.97 0.77 -23.90
CA PHE A 65 4.05 1.40 -23.15
C PHE A 65 3.45 2.19 -21.97
N ARG A 66 4.09 2.08 -20.80
CA ARG A 66 3.57 2.62 -19.54
C ARG A 66 4.65 3.36 -18.77
N LEU A 67 4.28 4.49 -18.19
CA LEU A 67 4.95 5.07 -17.05
C LEU A 67 4.24 4.52 -15.81
N ASN A 68 4.84 3.49 -15.21
CA ASN A 68 4.26 2.83 -14.06
C ASN A 68 4.34 3.73 -12.83
N SER A 69 5.47 4.42 -12.65
CA SER A 69 5.74 5.25 -11.49
C SER A 69 6.73 6.37 -11.80
N LEU A 70 6.57 7.50 -11.13
CA LEU A 70 7.50 8.62 -11.12
C LEU A 70 7.52 9.24 -9.73
N ARG A 71 8.62 9.02 -9.00
CA ARG A 71 8.81 9.48 -7.63
C ARG A 71 9.86 10.57 -7.55
N PHE A 72 9.57 11.59 -6.75
CA PHE A 72 10.56 12.53 -6.23
C PHE A 72 10.70 12.31 -4.74
N TYR A 73 11.94 12.22 -4.27
CA TYR A 73 12.27 12.00 -2.87
C TYR A 73 12.91 13.26 -2.30
N LEU A 74 12.47 13.68 -1.13
CA LEU A 74 13.02 14.81 -0.41
C LEU A 74 13.15 14.42 1.06
N ASN A 75 14.36 14.44 1.60
CA ASN A 75 14.58 14.28 3.03
C ASN A 75 15.35 15.48 3.56
N GLY A 76 15.04 15.91 4.78
CA GLY A 76 15.78 16.98 5.44
C GLY A 76 15.79 16.81 6.95
N GLN A 77 16.81 17.41 7.57
CA GLN A 77 16.96 17.40 9.02
C GLN A 77 16.63 18.80 9.59
N ALA A 78 15.60 18.86 10.43
CA ALA A 78 15.15 20.11 11.06
C ALA A 78 15.91 20.39 12.37
N SER A 79 16.27 19.35 13.12
CA SER A 79 17.16 19.42 14.28
C SER A 79 17.84 18.07 14.55
N ASP A 80 18.66 18.01 15.59
CA ASP A 80 19.04 16.73 16.20
C ASP A 80 17.77 15.92 16.49
N ASN A 81 17.74 14.67 16.04
CA ASN A 81 16.64 13.72 16.23
C ASN A 81 15.30 14.09 15.55
N ILE A 82 15.18 15.20 14.83
CA ILE A 82 13.96 15.59 14.10
C ILE A 82 14.28 15.75 12.62
N SER A 83 13.69 14.89 11.79
CA SER A 83 13.79 14.94 10.34
C SER A 83 12.42 14.92 9.68
N PHE A 84 12.38 15.15 8.37
CA PHE A 84 11.19 14.97 7.57
C PHE A 84 11.52 14.23 6.27
N MET A 85 10.50 13.56 5.74
CA MET A 85 10.53 12.89 4.44
C MET A 85 9.29 13.28 3.66
N VAL A 86 9.48 13.68 2.41
CA VAL A 86 8.41 13.91 1.45
C VAL A 86 8.72 13.10 0.19
N ASN A 87 7.81 12.19 -0.15
CA ASN A 87 7.89 11.40 -1.36
C ASN A 87 6.64 11.64 -2.20
N THR A 88 6.78 11.68 -3.51
CA THR A 88 5.63 11.75 -4.43
C THR A 88 5.51 10.46 -5.24
N ASP A 89 4.36 10.24 -5.86
CA ASP A 89 4.22 9.31 -6.97
C ASP A 89 3.13 9.78 -7.93
N ILE A 90 3.10 9.24 -9.13
CA ILE A 90 1.91 9.28 -9.97
C ILE A 90 0.97 8.15 -9.55
N ASN A 91 -0.33 8.26 -9.84
CA ASN A 91 -1.25 7.14 -9.63
C ASN A 91 -0.71 5.92 -10.38
N TYR A 92 -0.35 4.86 -9.65
CA TYR A 92 -0.12 3.57 -10.28
C TYR A 92 -1.35 3.27 -11.13
N GLY A 93 -1.13 3.10 -12.43
CA GLY A 93 -2.09 2.38 -13.23
C GLY A 93 -2.09 0.94 -12.72
N GLY A 94 -2.78 0.69 -11.60
CA GLY A 94 -2.94 -0.63 -11.04
C GLY A 94 -3.32 -1.57 -12.16
N THR A 95 -2.65 -2.71 -12.26
CA THR A 95 -2.93 -3.76 -13.23
C THR A 95 -4.27 -4.44 -12.97
N LEU A 96 -5.20 -3.78 -12.26
CA LEU A 96 -6.56 -4.28 -12.09
C LEU A 96 -7.32 -4.00 -13.37
N PHE A 97 -6.97 -4.78 -14.39
CA PHE A 97 -7.83 -5.05 -15.49
C PHE A 97 -9.07 -5.73 -14.92
N VAL A 98 -10.15 -4.97 -14.77
CA VAL A 98 -11.46 -5.54 -14.46
C VAL A 98 -12.14 -5.73 -15.81
N CYS A 99 -11.99 -6.90 -16.42
CA CYS A 99 -12.96 -7.32 -17.42
C CYS A 99 -14.08 -8.06 -16.73
N PRO A 100 -15.27 -7.46 -16.65
CA PRO A 100 -16.46 -8.21 -16.30
C PRO A 100 -16.71 -9.34 -17.32
N GLU A 101 -17.41 -10.39 -16.86
CA GLU A 101 -17.79 -11.55 -17.69
C GLU A 101 -18.64 -11.20 -18.92
N ASP A 102 -19.27 -10.03 -18.95
CA ASP A 102 -20.09 -9.59 -20.08
C ASP A 102 -19.27 -9.18 -21.31
N GLY A 103 -17.95 -9.35 -21.28
CA GLY A 103 -17.05 -9.01 -22.38
C GLY A 103 -16.96 -7.50 -22.63
N SER A 104 -17.58 -6.67 -21.78
CA SER A 104 -17.39 -5.23 -21.78
C SER A 104 -16.06 -4.90 -21.13
N CYS A 105 -14.98 -5.34 -21.79
CA CYS A 105 -13.63 -4.89 -21.53
C CYS A 105 -13.54 -3.41 -21.91
N GLY A 106 -14.12 -2.56 -21.06
CA GLY A 106 -14.01 -1.13 -21.15
C GLY A 106 -12.56 -0.76 -20.90
N ALA A 107 -12.01 0.02 -21.82
CA ALA A 107 -10.75 0.68 -21.60
C ALA A 107 -10.78 1.54 -20.33
N GLY A 108 -10.37 0.98 -19.20
CA GLY A 108 -9.50 1.70 -18.27
C GLY A 108 -8.13 2.00 -18.90
N PHE A 109 -7.92 1.57 -20.15
CA PHE A 109 -6.76 1.86 -20.98
C PHE A 109 -6.66 3.36 -21.25
N GLY A 110 -5.59 3.98 -20.73
CA GLY A 110 -5.09 5.25 -21.26
C GLY A 110 -5.13 6.43 -20.30
N ASN A 111 -5.89 6.39 -19.21
CA ASN A 111 -5.65 7.38 -18.16
C ASN A 111 -4.50 6.89 -17.28
N GLN A 112 -3.29 6.96 -17.84
CA GLN A 112 -2.10 7.08 -17.01
C GLN A 112 -2.29 8.41 -16.29
N GLY A 113 -2.94 8.36 -15.13
CA GLY A 113 -3.17 9.53 -14.32
C GLY A 113 -1.81 10.08 -13.92
N ASN A 114 -1.28 10.99 -14.73
CA ASN A 114 0.03 11.62 -14.53
C ASN A 114 -0.04 12.72 -13.45
N GLU A 115 -1.10 12.69 -12.63
CA GLU A 115 -1.21 13.54 -11.47
C GLU A 115 -0.18 13.07 -10.45
N VAL A 116 0.79 13.94 -10.20
CA VAL A 116 1.75 13.74 -9.12
C VAL A 116 1.04 14.03 -7.79
N GLN A 117 0.98 13.02 -6.93
CA GLN A 117 0.37 13.11 -5.61
C GLN A 117 1.42 12.88 -4.52
N ILE A 118 1.15 13.41 -3.33
CA ILE A 118 1.98 13.17 -2.15
C ILE A 118 1.79 11.73 -1.68
N LEU A 119 2.85 10.94 -1.82
CA LEU A 119 2.94 9.55 -1.37
C LEU A 119 3.19 9.52 0.13
N ASP A 120 4.33 10.07 0.56
CA ASP A 120 4.70 10.19 1.96
C ASP A 120 4.93 11.66 2.32
N ALA A 121 4.52 12.06 3.52
CA ALA A 121 4.83 13.37 4.10
C ALA A 121 4.89 13.20 5.62
N VAL A 122 6.10 12.98 6.13
CA VAL A 122 6.33 12.46 7.48
C VAL A 122 7.26 13.37 8.24
N ALA A 123 6.86 13.79 9.44
CA ALA A 123 7.76 14.30 10.46
C ALA A 123 8.23 13.13 11.34
N GLN A 124 9.53 12.98 11.51
CA GLN A 124 10.17 11.86 12.17
C GLN A 124 10.93 12.33 13.41
N ILE A 125 10.58 11.79 14.56
CA ILE A 125 11.28 12.02 15.84
C ILE A 125 12.01 10.73 16.18
N ALA A 126 13.32 10.70 15.99
CA ALA A 126 14.16 9.51 16.13
C ALA A 126 15.03 9.62 17.37
N ILE A 127 14.60 9.04 18.50
CA ILE A 127 15.33 9.14 19.78
C ILE A 127 16.44 8.08 19.86
N SER A 128 16.15 6.87 19.40
CA SER A 128 17.10 5.75 19.30
C SER A 128 16.54 4.69 18.34
N ASP A 129 17.34 3.68 18.00
CA ASP A 129 16.84 2.52 17.23
C ASP A 129 15.57 1.92 17.85
N LYS A 130 15.42 1.97 19.18
CA LYS A 130 14.32 1.37 19.93
C LYS A 130 13.10 2.27 20.08
N PHE A 131 13.22 3.57 19.79
CA PHE A 131 12.14 4.51 20.06
C PHE A 131 12.12 5.63 19.03
N ASN A 132 11.22 5.49 18.06
CA ASN A 132 10.98 6.45 17.00
C ASN A 132 9.48 6.74 16.93
N ILE A 133 9.11 7.99 16.68
CA ILE A 133 7.72 8.40 16.47
C ILE A 133 7.62 9.16 15.16
N TRP A 134 6.69 8.75 14.30
CA TRP A 134 6.37 9.39 13.04
C TRP A 134 4.97 9.99 13.08
N PHE A 135 4.80 11.16 12.46
CA PHE A 135 3.52 11.82 12.26
C PHE A 135 3.36 12.23 10.80
N GLY A 136 2.17 12.07 10.25
CA GLY A 136 1.83 12.50 8.89
C GLY A 136 1.33 11.36 8.04
N ARG A 137 1.65 11.40 6.74
CA ARG A 137 1.23 10.39 5.76
C ARG A 137 2.36 9.40 5.50
N HIS A 138 2.12 8.13 5.79
CA HIS A 138 3.04 7.01 5.54
C HIS A 138 2.26 5.69 5.56
N LEU A 139 2.95 4.59 5.25
CA LEU A 139 2.34 3.26 5.33
C LEU A 139 2.06 2.87 6.78
N PRO A 140 0.83 2.44 7.12
CA PRO A 140 0.57 1.78 8.39
C PRO A 140 1.36 0.48 8.57
N PRO A 141 1.63 0.06 9.83
CA PRO A 141 2.12 -1.29 10.10
C PRO A 141 1.22 -2.32 9.41
N SER A 142 1.82 -3.10 8.50
CA SER A 142 1.13 -3.98 7.56
C SER A 142 2.04 -5.14 7.14
N ASP A 143 1.63 -5.94 6.16
CA ASP A 143 2.46 -6.98 5.54
C ASP A 143 3.76 -6.43 4.92
N ARG A 144 4.71 -7.35 4.65
CA ARG A 144 6.01 -7.02 4.06
C ARG A 144 5.87 -6.40 2.68
N ALA A 145 4.96 -6.91 1.86
CA ALA A 145 4.83 -6.50 0.48
C ALA A 145 4.39 -5.04 0.32
N ASN A 146 3.48 -4.60 1.18
CA ASN A 146 3.10 -3.21 1.31
C ASN A 146 4.30 -2.37 1.78
N LEU A 147 5.00 -2.80 2.84
CA LEU A 147 6.13 -2.07 3.42
C LEU A 147 7.36 -1.94 2.51
N HIS A 148 7.54 -2.80 1.51
CA HIS A 148 8.58 -2.62 0.49
C HIS A 148 8.06 -1.87 -0.75
N GLY A 149 6.76 -1.97 -1.07
CA GLY A 149 6.17 -1.34 -2.25
C GLY A 149 6.81 -1.78 -3.57
N PRO A 150 6.50 -1.12 -4.70
CA PRO A 150 6.95 -1.57 -6.02
C PRO A 150 8.44 -1.40 -6.28
N PHE A 151 9.08 -0.35 -5.76
CA PHE A 151 10.52 -0.12 -6.00
C PHE A 151 11.41 -1.14 -5.28
N TYR A 152 10.95 -1.73 -4.18
CA TYR A 152 11.72 -2.71 -3.42
C TYR A 152 11.12 -4.12 -3.47
N SER A 153 10.18 -4.36 -4.40
CA SER A 153 9.61 -5.68 -4.66
C SER A 153 10.56 -6.57 -5.45
N HIS A 154 10.53 -7.88 -5.22
CA HIS A 154 11.32 -8.88 -5.95
C HIS A 154 10.80 -9.16 -7.37
N HIS A 155 9.55 -8.82 -7.68
CA HIS A 155 8.90 -9.07 -8.97
C HIS A 155 8.24 -7.80 -9.54
N TRP A 156 7.94 -7.77 -10.84
CA TRP A 156 7.44 -6.56 -11.48
C TRP A 156 5.95 -6.29 -11.20
N ALA A 157 5.10 -7.33 -11.32
CA ALA A 157 3.65 -7.21 -11.20
C ALA A 157 3.17 -7.24 -9.73
N VAL A 158 3.84 -6.48 -8.87
CA VAL A 158 3.52 -6.37 -7.45
C VAL A 158 2.05 -5.99 -7.28
N PHE A 159 1.38 -6.58 -6.29
CA PHE A 159 -0.03 -6.34 -5.94
C PHE A 159 -1.08 -6.92 -6.88
N SER A 160 -0.67 -7.53 -8.00
CA SER A 160 -1.62 -8.07 -8.98
C SER A 160 -2.29 -9.39 -8.57
N ASP A 161 -1.86 -9.98 -7.45
CA ASP A 161 -2.54 -11.14 -6.85
C ASP A 161 -3.78 -10.78 -6.04
N SER A 162 -4.04 -9.48 -5.86
CA SER A 162 -5.11 -8.97 -4.99
C SER A 162 -4.95 -9.37 -3.52
N LEU A 163 -3.71 -9.59 -3.07
CA LEU A 163 -3.40 -10.03 -1.70
C LEU A 163 -2.67 -8.97 -0.89
N GLN A 164 -1.69 -8.33 -1.49
CA GLN A 164 -0.79 -7.40 -0.81
C GLN A 164 -1.34 -5.97 -0.89
N ASP A 165 -1.02 -5.06 0.02
CA ASP A 165 -1.50 -3.65 -0.02
C ASP A 165 -3.05 -3.51 -0.05
N GLY A 166 -3.78 -4.54 0.35
CA GLY A 166 -5.24 -4.50 0.41
C GLY A 166 -5.78 -3.67 1.57
N TYR A 167 -5.02 -2.79 2.23
CA TYR A 167 -5.47 -2.05 3.41
C TYR A 167 -6.29 -0.81 3.05
N PRO A 168 -7.01 -0.20 4.00
CA PRO A 168 -7.58 1.13 3.77
C PRO A 168 -6.44 2.14 3.53
N PHE A 169 -6.48 2.88 2.42
CA PHE A 169 -5.49 3.93 2.12
C PHE A 169 -6.10 5.16 1.45
N LEU A 170 -5.42 6.29 1.61
CA LEU A 170 -5.67 7.53 0.86
C LEU A 170 -5.01 7.46 -0.52
N PHE A 171 -3.79 6.92 -0.58
CA PHE A 171 -3.02 6.81 -1.81
C PHE A 171 -1.97 5.70 -1.66
N GLN A 172 -2.09 4.64 -2.47
CA GLN A 172 -1.10 3.55 -2.63
C GLN A 172 -0.59 2.98 -1.28
N GLY A 173 -1.53 2.52 -0.44
CA GLY A 173 -1.24 1.96 0.88
C GLY A 173 -1.07 2.97 2.02
N ARG A 174 -0.88 4.26 1.74
CA ARG A 174 -0.59 5.26 2.78
C ARG A 174 -1.85 5.81 3.43
N GLN A 175 -1.72 6.12 4.71
CA GLN A 175 -2.74 6.76 5.54
C GLN A 175 -2.15 7.94 6.30
N ASN A 176 -2.99 8.86 6.74
CA ASN A 176 -2.58 9.87 7.70
C ASN A 176 -2.68 9.29 9.12
N GLY A 177 -1.67 9.53 9.95
CA GLY A 177 -1.69 9.06 11.32
C GLY A 177 -0.40 9.33 12.09
N ALA A 178 -0.25 8.60 13.19
CA ALA A 178 0.93 8.59 14.02
C ALA A 178 1.41 7.15 14.26
N THR A 179 2.72 6.94 14.36
CA THR A 179 3.28 5.60 14.59
C THR A 179 4.50 5.65 15.45
N TYR A 180 4.52 4.73 16.41
CA TYR A 180 5.73 4.31 17.09
C TYR A 180 6.37 3.15 16.34
N TRP A 181 7.69 3.15 16.22
CA TRP A 181 8.45 1.95 15.84
C TRP A 181 9.80 1.87 16.55
N GLY A 182 10.27 0.64 16.73
CA GLY A 182 11.52 0.34 17.39
C GLY A 182 12.15 -0.98 16.96
N GLN A 183 13.47 -0.99 16.94
CA GLN A 183 14.33 -2.12 16.62
C GLN A 183 15.16 -2.53 17.83
N PHE A 184 15.02 -3.80 18.21
CA PHE A 184 15.63 -4.45 19.36
C PHE A 184 16.58 -5.54 18.87
N GLY A 185 17.57 -5.14 18.06
CA GLY A 185 18.45 -6.05 17.33
C GLY A 185 17.68 -6.78 16.24
N LYS A 186 17.36 -8.04 16.49
CA LYS A 186 16.65 -8.94 15.57
C LYS A 186 15.12 -8.88 15.66
N VAL A 187 14.59 -8.11 16.61
CA VAL A 187 13.13 -7.95 16.79
C VAL A 187 12.75 -6.53 16.42
N LYS A 188 11.71 -6.36 15.60
CA LYS A 188 11.11 -5.08 15.27
C LYS A 188 9.65 -5.04 15.70
N LEU A 189 9.25 -3.88 16.23
CA LEU A 189 7.89 -3.61 16.66
C LEU A 189 7.47 -2.26 16.09
N SER A 190 6.25 -2.19 15.57
CA SER A 190 5.62 -0.93 15.21
C SER A 190 4.15 -0.94 15.53
N ALA A 191 3.62 0.18 16.00
CA ALA A 191 2.21 0.35 16.31
C ALA A 191 1.78 1.80 16.05
N GLY A 192 0.56 1.99 15.58
CA GLY A 192 0.06 3.31 15.24
C GLY A 192 -1.45 3.44 15.21
N ALA A 193 -1.90 4.69 15.11
CA ALA A 193 -3.29 5.06 14.94
C ALA A 193 -3.42 5.97 13.71
N TYR A 194 -4.46 5.73 12.92
CA TYR A 194 -4.65 6.27 11.59
C TYR A 194 -6.11 6.61 11.35
N ASP A 195 -6.37 7.50 10.39
CA ASP A 195 -7.74 7.82 9.99
C ASP A 195 -8.48 6.57 9.48
N GLY A 196 -7.79 5.68 8.75
CA GLY A 196 -8.39 4.47 8.20
C GLY A 196 -9.48 4.80 7.18
N SER A 197 -10.64 4.14 7.27
CA SER A 197 -11.76 4.40 6.35
C SER A 197 -12.49 5.73 6.59
N SER A 198 -12.29 6.40 7.74
CA SER A 198 -13.02 7.60 8.19
C SER A 198 -12.89 8.86 7.30
N THR A 199 -12.08 8.81 6.25
CA THR A 199 -11.84 9.92 5.31
C THR A 199 -12.53 9.74 3.96
N GLY A 200 -13.21 8.62 3.72
CA GLY A 200 -13.96 8.39 2.48
C GLY A 200 -15.21 9.28 2.38
N VAL A 201 -15.47 9.84 1.20
CA VAL A 201 -16.73 10.55 0.92
C VAL A 201 -17.90 9.56 1.09
N GLY A 202 -18.82 9.87 2.02
CA GLY A 202 -19.95 9.00 2.36
C GLY A 202 -19.67 7.99 3.48
N ASN A 203 -18.48 8.00 4.09
CA ASN A 203 -18.20 7.21 5.29
C ASN A 203 -18.59 7.98 6.56
N SER A 204 -19.28 7.31 7.48
CA SER A 204 -19.70 7.86 8.77
C SER A 204 -18.74 7.52 9.92
N SER A 205 -17.78 6.61 9.72
CA SER A 205 -16.93 6.11 10.80
C SER A 205 -16.13 7.25 11.42
N THR A 206 -16.33 7.47 12.72
CA THR A 206 -15.63 8.48 13.52
C THR A 206 -14.42 7.91 14.27
N ASN A 207 -14.17 6.61 14.14
CA ASN A 207 -13.13 5.92 14.90
C ASN A 207 -11.82 5.85 14.13
N LEU A 208 -10.71 5.96 14.85
CA LEU A 208 -9.39 5.69 14.30
C LEU A 208 -9.21 4.20 14.04
N MET A 209 -8.49 3.89 12.96
CA MET A 209 -7.90 2.57 12.74
C MET A 209 -6.64 2.45 13.58
N THR A 210 -6.46 1.32 14.26
CA THR A 210 -5.19 0.97 14.91
C THR A 210 -4.48 -0.10 14.08
N ALA A 211 -3.16 -0.05 14.06
CA ALA A 211 -2.31 -0.94 13.27
C ALA A 211 -1.10 -1.37 14.10
N GLY A 212 -0.69 -2.63 13.99
CA GLY A 212 0.47 -3.18 14.68
C GLY A 212 1.20 -4.21 13.83
N ARG A 213 2.53 -4.25 13.96
CA ARG A 213 3.41 -5.26 13.35
C ARG A 213 4.49 -5.68 14.32
N ILE A 214 4.80 -6.98 14.34
CA ILE A 214 6.01 -7.56 14.92
C ILE A 214 6.76 -8.32 13.84
N GLN A 215 8.09 -8.20 13.85
CA GLN A 215 8.96 -8.98 12.97
C GLN A 215 10.15 -9.52 13.76
N VAL A 216 10.58 -10.74 13.43
CA VAL A 216 11.77 -11.38 13.97
C VAL A 216 12.69 -11.85 12.84
N ASP A 217 13.92 -11.35 12.84
CA ASP A 217 14.97 -11.66 11.88
C ASP A 217 15.95 -12.65 12.53
N PHE A 218 15.77 -13.95 12.30
CA PHE A 218 16.56 -15.01 12.92
C PHE A 218 18.03 -14.98 12.49
N TRP A 219 18.34 -14.45 11.31
CA TRP A 219 19.71 -14.29 10.77
C TRP A 219 20.17 -12.82 10.82
N ASP A 220 20.52 -12.21 9.69
CA ASP A 220 20.93 -10.80 9.66
C ASP A 220 19.71 -9.89 9.90
N PRO A 221 19.84 -8.81 10.70
CA PRO A 221 18.71 -7.92 10.96
C PRO A 221 18.40 -7.01 9.77
N GLU A 222 17.12 -6.71 9.57
CA GLU A 222 16.67 -5.69 8.63
C GLU A 222 16.46 -4.37 9.37
N ALA A 223 17.23 -3.34 9.03
CA ALA A 223 17.15 -2.04 9.71
C ALA A 223 15.93 -1.21 9.27
N GLY A 224 15.41 -0.40 10.19
CA GLY A 224 14.39 0.62 9.88
C GLY A 224 12.94 0.12 9.84
N TYR A 225 12.04 1.02 9.44
CA TYR A 225 10.60 0.80 9.38
C TYR A 225 10.16 0.07 8.11
N TYR A 226 10.61 0.56 6.95
CA TYR A 226 10.34 -0.06 5.65
C TYR A 226 11.19 -1.31 5.41
N LEU A 227 10.72 -2.19 4.54
CA LEU A 227 11.31 -3.49 4.28
C LEU A 227 11.70 -3.63 2.81
N ASN A 228 12.41 -4.71 2.47
CA ASN A 228 12.68 -5.11 1.10
C ASN A 228 12.07 -6.50 0.81
N GLY A 229 11.78 -6.79 -0.46
CA GLY A 229 11.41 -8.13 -0.91
C GLY A 229 12.62 -9.07 -1.08
N THR A 230 13.82 -8.52 -1.23
CA THR A 230 15.09 -9.27 -1.37
C THR A 230 16.28 -8.38 -1.00
N TYR A 231 17.44 -8.98 -0.76
CA TYR A 231 18.72 -8.28 -0.61
C TYR A 231 19.74 -8.68 -1.69
N TYR A 232 19.31 -9.38 -2.74
CA TYR A 232 20.17 -9.80 -3.86
C TYR A 232 21.48 -10.44 -3.42
N GLY A 233 21.44 -11.27 -2.37
CA GLY A 233 22.61 -11.97 -1.85
C GLY A 233 23.55 -11.12 -1.01
N GLN A 234 23.18 -9.88 -0.67
CA GLN A 234 23.99 -9.03 0.23
C GLN A 234 23.83 -9.40 1.70
N ARG A 235 22.82 -10.22 2.05
CA ARG A 235 22.51 -10.62 3.42
C ARG A 235 22.00 -12.05 3.47
N ASN A 236 22.22 -12.72 4.60
CA ASN A 236 21.48 -13.93 4.93
C ASN A 236 20.30 -13.53 5.80
N LEU A 237 19.09 -13.66 5.27
CA LEU A 237 17.88 -13.28 5.97
C LEU A 237 16.99 -14.49 6.23
N LEU A 238 16.41 -14.53 7.42
CA LEU A 238 15.30 -15.42 7.77
C LEU A 238 14.37 -14.59 8.65
N ALA A 239 13.37 -13.95 8.04
CA ALA A 239 12.48 -13.01 8.67
C ALA A 239 11.05 -13.57 8.71
N ILE A 240 10.39 -13.40 9.85
CA ILE A 240 8.96 -13.71 10.03
C ILE A 240 8.27 -12.47 10.55
N GLY A 241 7.19 -12.06 9.88
CA GLY A 241 6.35 -10.92 10.23
C GLY A 241 4.92 -11.33 10.56
N LEU A 242 4.31 -10.61 11.50
CA LEU A 242 2.88 -10.63 11.77
C LEU A 242 2.39 -9.19 11.84
N ALA A 243 1.30 -8.88 11.14
CA ALA A 243 0.66 -7.58 11.23
C ALA A 243 -0.86 -7.71 11.37
N ALA A 244 -1.46 -6.75 12.06
CA ALA A 244 -2.90 -6.64 12.22
C ALA A 244 -3.33 -5.18 12.26
N GLN A 245 -4.48 -4.90 11.66
CA GLN A 245 -5.16 -3.62 11.71
C GLN A 245 -6.62 -3.83 12.13
N THR A 246 -7.16 -2.90 12.90
CA THR A 246 -8.56 -2.91 13.32
C THR A 246 -9.14 -1.51 13.34
N GLN A 247 -10.40 -1.38 12.93
CA GLN A 247 -11.15 -0.14 13.03
C GLN A 247 -12.57 -0.45 13.51
N ALA A 248 -13.01 0.30 14.51
CA ALA A 248 -14.39 0.26 14.96
C ALA A 248 -15.30 1.10 14.04
N GLY A 249 -16.57 0.74 13.91
CA GLY A 249 -17.64 1.55 13.30
C GLY A 249 -17.69 1.59 11.75
N ASP A 250 -18.83 1.79 11.09
CA ASP A 250 -20.24 1.91 11.53
C ASP A 250 -21.12 0.92 10.75
N VAL A 251 -22.34 0.69 11.25
CA VAL A 251 -23.46 -0.08 10.69
C VAL A 251 -23.40 -0.19 9.16
N VAL A 252 -22.89 -1.32 8.64
CA VAL A 252 -23.42 -1.81 7.38
C VAL A 252 -24.84 -2.24 7.73
N PRO A 253 -25.90 -1.57 7.23
CA PRO A 253 -27.26 -2.01 7.53
C PRO A 253 -27.37 -3.47 7.12
N ALA A 254 -28.03 -4.29 7.93
CA ALA A 254 -28.17 -5.70 7.64
C ALA A 254 -28.70 -5.87 6.21
N VAL A 255 -27.90 -6.48 5.35
CA VAL A 255 -28.28 -6.81 3.97
C VAL A 255 -28.59 -8.29 3.91
N ILE A 256 -29.55 -8.67 3.06
CA ILE A 256 -29.82 -10.07 2.75
C ILE A 256 -28.90 -10.45 1.59
N GLY A 257 -27.97 -11.37 1.84
CA GLY A 257 -27.09 -12.00 0.85
C GLY A 257 -27.87 -12.71 -0.26
N MET A 258 -27.24 -13.01 -1.41
CA MET A 258 -27.90 -13.73 -2.52
C MET A 258 -28.36 -15.13 -2.15
N ASP A 259 -27.71 -15.73 -1.15
CA ASP A 259 -28.04 -17.03 -0.57
C ASP A 259 -29.15 -16.94 0.50
N GLY A 260 -29.70 -15.74 0.73
CA GLY A 260 -30.73 -15.47 1.74
C GLY A 260 -30.19 -15.29 3.16
N THR A 261 -28.86 -15.25 3.35
CA THR A 261 -28.26 -15.01 4.68
C THR A 261 -28.42 -13.56 5.10
N VAL A 262 -28.75 -13.32 6.37
CA VAL A 262 -28.72 -11.97 6.95
C VAL A 262 -27.28 -11.69 7.34
N ILE A 263 -26.73 -10.62 6.76
CA ILE A 263 -25.38 -10.17 7.06
C ILE A 263 -25.50 -9.21 8.23
N ASP A 264 -25.08 -9.68 9.41
CA ASP A 264 -25.14 -8.91 10.65
C ASP A 264 -24.29 -7.64 10.57
N GLU A 265 -24.64 -6.68 11.42
CA GLU A 265 -23.91 -5.44 11.56
C GLU A 265 -22.43 -5.69 11.90
N LEU A 266 -21.52 -5.26 11.02
CA LEU A 266 -20.09 -5.37 11.29
C LEU A 266 -19.63 -4.24 12.23
N THR A 267 -19.59 -4.55 13.53
CA THR A 267 -19.21 -3.58 14.57
C THR A 267 -17.70 -3.35 14.66
N THR A 268 -16.88 -4.28 14.18
CA THR A 268 -15.41 -4.17 14.11
C THR A 268 -14.89 -4.79 12.83
N LYS A 269 -14.06 -4.04 12.09
CA LYS A 269 -13.44 -4.44 10.84
C LYS A 269 -11.97 -4.79 11.10
N THR A 270 -11.44 -5.84 10.47
CA THR A 270 -10.05 -6.26 10.70
C THR A 270 -9.30 -6.60 9.43
N ALA A 271 -7.98 -6.45 9.47
CA ALA A 271 -7.06 -6.95 8.46
C ALA A 271 -5.88 -7.60 9.18
N SER A 272 -5.41 -8.76 8.72
CA SER A 272 -4.25 -9.42 9.31
C SER A 272 -3.40 -10.10 8.25
N SER A 273 -2.13 -10.26 8.57
CA SER A 273 -1.16 -10.92 7.70
C SER A 273 -0.08 -11.66 8.48
N PHE A 274 0.43 -12.70 7.85
CA PHE A 274 1.67 -13.38 8.17
C PHE A 274 2.57 -13.29 6.94
N ASP A 275 3.82 -12.90 7.13
CA ASP A 275 4.82 -12.88 6.06
C ASP A 275 6.12 -13.58 6.48
N PHE A 276 6.80 -14.10 5.48
CA PHE A 276 8.04 -14.84 5.60
C PHE A 276 8.99 -14.43 4.48
N LEU A 277 10.25 -14.18 4.81
CA LEU A 277 11.32 -14.01 3.83
C LEU A 277 12.55 -14.80 4.27
N LEU A 278 13.01 -15.70 3.41
CA LEU A 278 14.32 -16.33 3.50
C LEU A 278 15.16 -15.86 2.32
N GLU A 279 16.39 -15.46 2.61
CA GLU A 279 17.42 -15.25 1.60
C GLU A 279 18.73 -15.86 2.08
N ARG A 280 19.37 -16.66 1.22
CA ARG A 280 20.60 -17.36 1.55
C ARG A 280 21.61 -17.22 0.43
N MET A 281 22.78 -16.70 0.76
CA MET A 281 23.94 -16.73 -0.14
C MET A 281 24.35 -18.18 -0.43
N THR A 282 24.57 -18.50 -1.71
CA THR A 282 25.00 -19.83 -2.17
C THR A 282 26.44 -19.86 -2.71
N GLY A 283 27.11 -18.70 -2.77
CA GLY A 283 28.53 -18.53 -3.13
C GLY A 283 28.72 -17.77 -4.43
N ASN A 284 29.91 -17.18 -4.65
CA ASN A 284 30.22 -16.42 -5.88
C ASN A 284 29.21 -15.31 -6.23
N GLY A 285 28.64 -14.63 -5.22
CA GLY A 285 27.61 -13.60 -5.41
C GLY A 285 26.20 -14.12 -5.74
N SER A 286 26.00 -15.45 -5.79
CA SER A 286 24.66 -16.04 -6.02
C SER A 286 23.85 -16.20 -4.72
N ALA A 287 22.52 -16.19 -4.85
CA ALA A 287 21.60 -16.32 -3.73
C ALA A 287 20.31 -17.04 -4.11
N VAL A 288 19.70 -17.70 -3.12
CA VAL A 288 18.33 -18.23 -3.21
C VAL A 288 17.45 -17.43 -2.27
N SER A 289 16.27 -17.05 -2.75
CA SER A 289 15.26 -16.38 -1.94
C SER A 289 13.92 -17.11 -1.99
N LEU A 290 13.21 -17.11 -0.87
CA LEU A 290 11.86 -17.62 -0.72
C LEU A 290 11.04 -16.60 0.08
N GLU A 291 10.01 -16.04 -0.54
CA GLU A 291 9.05 -15.14 0.10
C GLU A 291 7.67 -15.80 0.14
N ALA A 292 6.95 -15.63 1.23
CA ALA A 292 5.56 -16.08 1.33
C ALA A 292 4.75 -15.13 2.20
N GLU A 293 3.47 -15.04 1.90
CA GLU A 293 2.52 -14.22 2.65
C GLU A 293 1.17 -14.91 2.70
N VAL A 294 0.45 -14.72 3.81
CA VAL A 294 -0.96 -15.07 3.96
C VAL A 294 -1.68 -13.88 4.58
N VAL A 295 -2.80 -13.51 4.00
CA VAL A 295 -3.60 -12.35 4.42
C VAL A 295 -5.05 -12.74 4.67
N ARG A 296 -5.69 -11.98 5.56
CA ARG A 296 -7.14 -11.93 5.70
C ARG A 296 -7.58 -10.48 5.87
N TYR A 297 -8.41 -10.01 4.96
CA TYR A 297 -9.17 -8.77 5.09
C TYR A 297 -10.61 -9.14 5.43
N ASP A 298 -11.15 -8.53 6.48
CA ASP A 298 -12.48 -8.82 7.00
C ASP A 298 -13.20 -7.49 7.24
N GLY A 299 -13.74 -6.94 6.15
CA GLY A 299 -14.38 -5.63 6.15
C GLY A 299 -13.44 -4.44 6.34
N LEU A 300 -12.11 -4.66 6.45
CA LEU A 300 -11.10 -3.60 6.51
C LEU A 300 -10.14 -3.73 5.33
N GLY A 301 -10.41 -2.99 4.25
CA GLY A 301 -9.66 -3.11 3.01
C GLY A 301 -10.23 -4.19 2.07
N GLY A 302 -9.36 -5.00 1.48
CA GLY A 302 -9.67 -5.92 0.40
C GLY A 302 -9.71 -5.26 -0.97
N TYR A 303 -9.35 -6.01 -2.00
CA TYR A 303 -9.48 -5.55 -3.38
C TYR A 303 -10.95 -5.56 -3.79
N PRO A 304 -11.46 -4.47 -4.38
CA PRO A 304 -12.85 -4.40 -4.79
C PRO A 304 -13.10 -5.46 -5.87
N THR A 305 -14.11 -6.30 -5.65
CA THR A 305 -14.51 -7.34 -6.61
C THR A 305 -15.17 -6.71 -7.84
N VAL A 306 -15.89 -5.60 -7.63
CA VAL A 306 -16.54 -4.73 -8.61
C VAL A 306 -16.45 -3.26 -8.15
N PRO A 307 -16.66 -2.27 -9.03
CA PRO A 307 -16.68 -0.87 -8.62
C PRO A 307 -17.67 -0.64 -7.46
N GLY A 308 -17.15 -0.14 -6.33
CA GLY A 308 -17.95 0.15 -5.14
C GLY A 308 -18.12 -1.01 -4.14
N SER A 309 -17.54 -2.20 -4.39
CA SER A 309 -17.57 -3.33 -3.44
C SER A 309 -16.32 -3.46 -2.58
N ALA A 310 -15.58 -2.37 -2.32
CA ALA A 310 -14.50 -2.40 -1.33
C ALA A 310 -15.05 -2.83 0.05
N TYR A 311 -14.20 -3.41 0.91
CA TYR A 311 -14.58 -3.83 2.27
C TYR A 311 -15.42 -5.12 2.37
N GLN A 312 -15.12 -6.13 1.54
CA GLN A 312 -15.61 -7.52 1.67
C GLN A 312 -14.64 -8.41 2.49
N THR A 313 -14.91 -9.71 2.56
CA THR A 313 -13.95 -10.69 3.08
C THR A 313 -13.06 -11.20 1.95
N LEU A 314 -11.74 -11.05 2.14
CA LEU A 314 -10.72 -11.59 1.24
C LEU A 314 -9.73 -12.40 2.07
N THR A 315 -9.42 -13.63 1.65
CA THR A 315 -8.39 -14.46 2.29
C THR A 315 -7.53 -15.10 1.22
N GLY A 316 -6.23 -15.20 1.45
CA GLY A 316 -5.36 -15.86 0.50
C GLY A 316 -3.89 -15.73 0.85
N GLY A 317 -3.04 -16.11 -0.09
CA GLY A 317 -1.60 -16.04 0.10
C GLY A 317 -0.83 -16.33 -1.17
N PHE A 318 0.47 -16.06 -1.11
CA PHE A 318 1.39 -16.36 -2.20
C PHE A 318 2.68 -17.00 -1.69
N VAL A 319 3.37 -17.65 -2.62
CA VAL A 319 4.76 -18.07 -2.47
C VAL A 319 5.55 -17.62 -3.69
N LEU A 320 6.76 -17.14 -3.46
CA LEU A 320 7.70 -16.68 -4.47
C LEU A 320 9.06 -17.31 -4.19
N ALA A 321 9.67 -17.92 -5.20
CA ALA A 321 11.03 -18.44 -5.12
C ALA A 321 11.90 -17.83 -6.21
N ALA A 322 13.13 -17.46 -5.88
CA ALA A 322 14.06 -16.85 -6.80
C ALA A 322 15.48 -17.44 -6.65
N TYR A 323 16.22 -17.42 -7.76
CA TYR A 323 17.64 -17.71 -7.79
C TYR A 323 18.38 -16.62 -8.55
N LEU A 324 19.23 -15.90 -7.84
CA LEU A 324 20.20 -14.95 -8.39
C LEU A 324 21.45 -15.73 -8.78
N PHE A 325 21.79 -15.70 -10.07
CA PHE A 325 22.98 -16.37 -10.60
C PHE A 325 24.27 -15.67 -10.14
N PRO A 326 25.41 -16.38 -10.10
CA PRO A 326 26.70 -15.76 -9.81
C PRO A 326 26.99 -14.56 -10.71
N GLU A 327 27.83 -13.64 -10.22
CA GLU A 327 28.32 -12.53 -11.03
C GLU A 327 28.92 -13.05 -12.35
N THR A 328 28.51 -12.40 -13.44
CA THR A 328 29.05 -12.67 -14.77
C THR A 328 30.14 -11.64 -15.10
N SER A 329 30.79 -11.75 -16.26
CA SER A 329 31.74 -10.71 -16.70
C SER A 329 31.08 -9.37 -17.08
N GLY A 330 29.73 -9.32 -17.12
CA GLY A 330 28.97 -8.11 -17.38
C GLY A 330 28.74 -7.27 -16.13
N PRO A 331 28.16 -6.06 -16.28
CA PRO A 331 27.93 -5.12 -15.17
C PRO A 331 26.78 -5.51 -14.24
N GLY A 332 26.24 -6.72 -14.33
CA GLY A 332 25.06 -7.15 -13.58
C GLY A 332 24.91 -8.67 -13.49
N GLN A 333 23.86 -9.08 -12.80
CA GLN A 333 23.52 -10.47 -12.51
C GLN A 333 22.17 -10.85 -13.12
N PHE A 334 22.06 -12.09 -13.57
CA PHE A 334 20.79 -12.66 -13.98
C PHE A 334 20.07 -13.26 -12.78
N GLU A 335 18.74 -13.24 -12.81
CA GLU A 335 17.89 -13.92 -11.84
C GLU A 335 16.71 -14.57 -12.54
N ILE A 336 16.32 -15.75 -12.05
CA ILE A 336 15.05 -16.38 -12.38
C ILE A 336 14.18 -16.41 -11.13
N LEU A 337 12.90 -16.10 -11.29
CA LEU A 337 11.94 -16.03 -10.19
C LEU A 337 10.60 -16.60 -10.64
N ALA A 338 9.93 -17.33 -9.76
CA ALA A 338 8.58 -17.79 -9.97
C ALA A 338 7.71 -17.44 -8.75
N LYS A 339 6.46 -17.05 -9.01
CA LYS A 339 5.46 -16.73 -7.99
C LYS A 339 4.16 -17.45 -8.27
N TYR A 340 3.50 -17.87 -7.21
CA TYR A 340 2.17 -18.46 -7.25
C TYR A 340 1.30 -17.84 -6.15
N GLY A 341 0.14 -17.32 -6.52
CA GLY A 341 -0.82 -16.68 -5.61
C GLY A 341 -2.19 -17.31 -5.70
N LEU A 342 -2.90 -17.35 -4.57
CA LEU A 342 -4.30 -17.74 -4.46
C LEU A 342 -5.03 -16.74 -3.58
N ALA A 343 -6.14 -16.19 -4.06
CA ALA A 343 -7.03 -15.32 -3.31
C ALA A 343 -8.47 -15.80 -3.44
N THR A 344 -9.18 -15.89 -2.32
CA THR A 344 -10.62 -16.18 -2.27
C THR A 344 -11.34 -14.90 -1.85
N PHE A 345 -12.32 -14.51 -2.66
CA PHE A 345 -13.17 -13.36 -2.44
C PHE A 345 -14.54 -13.87 -2.04
N SER A 346 -14.96 -13.54 -0.82
CA SER A 346 -16.32 -13.78 -0.38
C SER A 346 -17.15 -12.51 -0.50
N GLN A 347 -18.33 -12.63 -1.10
CA GLN A 347 -19.29 -11.54 -1.28
C GLN A 347 -20.30 -11.51 -0.13
N ASP A 348 -19.80 -11.78 1.07
CA ASP A 348 -20.54 -11.88 2.31
C ASP A 348 -21.15 -10.55 2.80
N ARG A 349 -20.95 -9.45 2.07
CA ARG A 349 -21.56 -8.13 2.35
C ARG A 349 -22.23 -7.52 1.13
N ASN A 350 -22.26 -8.21 -0.02
CA ASN A 350 -22.91 -7.74 -1.23
C ASN A 350 -23.59 -8.88 -1.99
N ALA A 351 -24.92 -8.82 -2.04
CA ALA A 351 -25.74 -9.79 -2.73
C ALA A 351 -25.83 -9.57 -4.26
N ALA A 352 -24.78 -9.11 -4.93
CA ALA A 352 -24.81 -8.87 -6.38
C ALA A 352 -23.96 -9.86 -7.19
N TYR A 353 -23.01 -10.54 -6.56
CA TYR A 353 -22.04 -11.41 -7.22
C TYR A 353 -21.77 -12.68 -6.39
N PRO A 354 -21.38 -13.80 -7.01
CA PRO A 354 -20.95 -14.98 -6.28
C PRO A 354 -19.56 -14.81 -5.67
N ASP A 355 -19.25 -15.64 -4.68
CA ASP A 355 -17.89 -15.88 -4.23
C ASP A 355 -17.04 -16.41 -5.40
N PHE A 356 -15.77 -16.01 -5.45
CA PHE A 356 -14.86 -16.46 -6.50
C PHE A 356 -13.41 -16.50 -6.02
N ASP A 357 -12.61 -17.30 -6.72
CA ASP A 357 -11.18 -17.40 -6.50
C ASP A 357 -10.41 -16.73 -7.63
N GLN A 358 -9.27 -16.14 -7.29
CA GLN A 358 -8.22 -15.72 -8.20
C GLN A 358 -7.00 -16.60 -7.98
N LYS A 359 -6.41 -17.07 -9.07
CA LYS A 359 -5.12 -17.75 -9.09
C LYS A 359 -4.16 -16.98 -9.98
N THR A 360 -2.98 -16.68 -9.48
CA THR A 360 -1.91 -16.05 -10.27
C THR A 360 -0.71 -16.98 -10.38
N SER A 361 -0.14 -17.06 -11.57
CA SER A 361 1.15 -17.72 -11.81
C SER A 361 2.06 -16.77 -12.58
N GLU A 362 3.26 -16.53 -12.05
CA GLU A 362 4.21 -15.57 -12.60
C GLU A 362 5.60 -16.20 -12.72
N VAL A 363 6.30 -15.95 -13.83
CA VAL A 363 7.72 -16.27 -14.01
C VAL A 363 8.44 -15.03 -14.51
N ASN A 364 9.57 -14.71 -13.89
CA ASN A 364 10.39 -13.56 -14.22
C ASN A 364 11.80 -14.00 -14.62
N PHE A 365 12.36 -13.27 -15.58
CA PHE A 365 13.78 -13.27 -15.94
C PHE A 365 14.30 -11.85 -15.77
N ASN A 366 15.13 -11.67 -14.76
CA ASN A 366 15.60 -10.35 -14.35
C ASN A 366 17.08 -10.18 -14.65
N TYR A 367 17.47 -8.95 -14.95
CA TYR A 367 18.84 -8.51 -15.03
C TYR A 367 19.06 -7.35 -14.05
N ILE A 368 19.81 -7.63 -12.99
CA ILE A 368 20.03 -6.74 -11.86
C ILE A 368 21.39 -6.07 -12.05
N LEU A 369 21.41 -4.76 -12.29
CA LEU A 369 22.65 -4.01 -12.46
C LEU A 369 23.14 -3.42 -11.13
N ASN A 370 22.21 -2.90 -10.35
CA ASN A 370 22.49 -2.29 -9.06
C ASN A 370 21.24 -2.44 -8.20
N GLU A 371 21.04 -3.63 -7.62
CA GLU A 371 19.93 -3.96 -6.73
C GLU A 371 18.60 -3.33 -7.19
N PHE A 372 17.98 -2.51 -6.33
CA PHE A 372 16.76 -1.76 -6.63
C PHE A 372 17.03 -0.42 -7.34
N ASN A 373 18.28 0.02 -7.48
CA ASN A 373 18.61 1.29 -8.13
C ASN A 373 18.60 1.19 -9.65
N ALA A 374 18.92 0.03 -10.22
CA ALA A 374 18.87 -0.19 -11.67
C ALA A 374 18.66 -1.67 -12.00
N ARG A 375 17.52 -1.98 -12.62
CA ARG A 375 17.17 -3.35 -13.01
C ARG A 375 16.20 -3.39 -14.19
N VAL A 376 16.31 -4.47 -14.96
CA VAL A 376 15.37 -4.82 -16.03
C VAL A 376 14.71 -6.14 -15.67
N MET A 377 13.39 -6.22 -15.81
CA MET A 377 12.61 -7.39 -15.41
C MET A 377 11.69 -7.80 -16.55
N ILE A 378 11.81 -9.04 -17.02
CA ILE A 378 10.90 -9.62 -18.01
C ILE A 378 9.97 -10.55 -17.26
N PHE A 379 8.67 -10.37 -17.39
CA PHE A 379 7.69 -11.17 -16.67
C PHE A 379 6.66 -11.81 -17.62
N PHE A 380 6.26 -13.02 -17.26
CA PHE A 380 5.16 -13.76 -17.85
C PHE A 380 4.19 -14.07 -16.73
N LYS A 381 2.95 -13.62 -16.83
CA LYS A 381 1.94 -13.77 -15.80
C LYS A 381 0.66 -14.32 -16.40
N LYS A 382 0.02 -15.24 -15.69
CA LYS A 382 -1.33 -15.70 -15.97
C LYS A 382 -2.18 -15.51 -14.72
N THR A 383 -3.37 -14.96 -14.92
CA THR A 383 -4.38 -14.78 -13.87
C THR A 383 -5.62 -15.55 -14.29
N ASP A 384 -6.07 -16.48 -13.44
CA ASP A 384 -7.28 -17.27 -13.64
C ASP A 384 -8.31 -16.90 -12.57
N TYR A 385 -9.57 -16.75 -12.96
CA TYR A 385 -10.70 -16.43 -12.10
C TYR A 385 -11.79 -17.49 -12.22
N THR A 386 -12.45 -17.85 -11.11
CA THR A 386 -13.55 -18.83 -11.17
C THR A 386 -14.89 -18.22 -11.56
N ALA A 387 -15.07 -16.91 -11.36
CA ALA A 387 -16.25 -16.12 -11.71
C ALA A 387 -15.93 -14.61 -11.59
N VAL A 388 -16.90 -13.75 -11.95
CA VAL A 388 -16.93 -12.28 -11.83
C VAL A 388 -15.97 -11.55 -12.77
N ARG A 389 -14.79 -12.13 -13.01
CA ARG A 389 -13.75 -11.60 -13.87
C ARG A 389 -13.30 -12.65 -14.87
N MET A 390 -12.74 -12.17 -15.97
CA MET A 390 -12.17 -13.02 -17.01
C MET A 390 -10.68 -13.28 -16.75
N ASP A 391 -10.21 -14.48 -17.11
CA ASP A 391 -8.80 -14.81 -17.10
C ASP A 391 -8.00 -13.85 -18.00
N ASP A 392 -6.73 -13.64 -17.67
CA ASP A 392 -5.80 -12.90 -18.51
C ASP A 392 -4.39 -13.47 -18.51
N THR A 393 -3.64 -13.13 -19.55
CA THR A 393 -2.20 -13.39 -19.65
C THR A 393 -1.48 -12.10 -19.99
N GLN A 394 -0.34 -11.88 -19.33
CA GLN A 394 0.50 -10.69 -19.51
C GLN A 394 1.94 -11.12 -19.77
N VAL A 395 2.56 -10.47 -20.75
CA VAL A 395 4.00 -10.53 -20.99
C VAL A 395 4.53 -9.12 -21.00
N GLY A 396 5.57 -8.83 -20.24
CA GLY A 396 6.11 -7.48 -20.22
C GLY A 396 7.59 -7.40 -19.91
N VAL A 397 8.12 -6.22 -20.23
CA VAL A 397 9.48 -5.82 -19.91
C VAL A 397 9.40 -4.53 -19.14
N GLY A 398 9.90 -4.54 -17.91
CA GLY A 398 9.99 -3.41 -17.01
C GLY A 398 11.42 -2.91 -16.86
N LEU A 399 11.58 -1.59 -16.79
CA LEU A 399 12.81 -0.91 -16.43
C LEU A 399 12.56 -0.08 -15.18
N GLN A 400 13.38 -0.30 -14.16
CA GLN A 400 13.40 0.52 -12.95
C GLN A 400 14.74 1.22 -12.82
N ILE A 401 14.67 2.51 -12.50
CA ILE A 401 15.82 3.31 -12.07
C ILE A 401 15.44 4.14 -10.83
N GLN A 402 16.34 4.27 -9.86
CA GLN A 402 16.20 5.23 -8.77
C GLN A 402 17.55 5.65 -8.19
N MET A 403 17.57 6.82 -7.54
CA MET A 403 18.73 7.40 -6.86
C MET A 403 18.32 8.31 -5.71
#